data_AF-A0A4P6KE79-F1
#
_entry.id   AF-A0A4P6KE79-F1
#
_cell.length_a   1.000
_cell.length_b   1.000
_cell.length_c   1.000
_cell.angle_alpha   90.00
_cell.angle_beta   90.00
_cell.angle_gamma   90.00
#
_symmetry.space_group_name_H-M   'P 1'
#
loop_
_entity.id
_entity.type
_entity.pdbx_description
1 polymer ?
#
loop_
_entity_poly.entity_id
_entity_poly.type
_entity_poly.pdbx_seq_one_letter_code
_entity_poly.pdbx_strand_id
1 'polypeptide(L)'
;MVSTKRVQPEQFETTEWHTAERKSRFVNTLLRFIKDDCPREKFIKQLYDGLYNDGHFGFIAHYDIHGFYDEQLSTPERRSLFIAELRRGCEQHSHLDRPDLWSDVKAVLAERLSPREPRTATRARTATSARRAAPKYDGPTLF
;
A
#
# COMPACT_ATOMS: atom_id res chain seq x y z
N MET A 1 5.79 17.71 0.89
CA MET A 1 4.38 17.88 1.31
C MET A 1 3.57 16.68 0.83
N VAL A 2 2.76 16.07 1.70
CA VAL A 2 1.90 14.92 1.35
C VAL A 2 0.54 15.41 0.86
N SER A 3 0.05 14.87 -0.26
CA SER A 3 -1.28 15.18 -0.76
C SER A 3 -2.34 14.44 0.05
N THR A 4 -3.28 15.17 0.63
CA THR A 4 -4.37 14.60 1.47
C THR A 4 -5.71 14.53 0.73
N LYS A 5 -5.69 14.68 -0.60
CA LYS A 5 -6.88 14.49 -1.42
C LYS A 5 -7.38 13.06 -1.22
N ARG A 6 -8.64 12.93 -0.79
CA ARG A 6 -9.25 11.62 -0.54
C ARG A 6 -9.21 10.77 -1.81
N VAL A 7 -8.85 9.51 -1.61
CA VAL A 7 -8.95 8.47 -2.62
C VAL A 7 -10.30 7.77 -2.46
N GLN A 8 -10.85 7.32 -3.58
CA GLN A 8 -12.15 6.66 -3.65
C GLN A 8 -11.95 5.18 -4.00
N PRO A 9 -12.88 4.29 -3.61
CA PRO A 9 -12.79 2.86 -3.89
C PRO A 9 -12.55 2.54 -5.36
N GLU A 10 -13.14 3.31 -6.29
CA GLU A 10 -13.08 3.05 -7.74
C GLU A 10 -11.66 3.20 -8.32
N GLN A 11 -10.71 3.72 -7.54
CA GLN A 11 -9.28 3.78 -7.89
C GLN A 11 -8.54 2.46 -7.61
N PHE A 12 -9.20 1.49 -6.97
CA PHE A 12 -8.60 0.24 -6.54
C PHE A 12 -9.32 -0.96 -7.15
N GLU A 13 -8.57 -2.04 -7.36
CA GLU A 13 -9.13 -3.30 -7.81
C GLU A 13 -9.45 -4.18 -6.62
N THR A 14 -10.66 -4.73 -6.63
CA THR A 14 -11.08 -5.76 -5.68
C THR A 14 -10.42 -7.08 -6.04
N THR A 15 -9.85 -7.74 -5.03
CA THR A 15 -9.22 -9.06 -5.13
C THR A 15 -9.94 -10.04 -4.20
N GLU A 16 -9.55 -11.31 -4.27
CA GLU A 16 -10.07 -12.36 -3.38
C GLU A 16 -9.84 -12.02 -1.88
N TRP A 17 -8.75 -11.31 -1.58
CA TRP A 17 -8.31 -11.01 -0.21
C TRP A 17 -8.77 -9.63 0.29
N HIS A 18 -8.95 -8.67 -0.62
CA HIS A 18 -9.19 -7.27 -0.25
C HIS A 18 -10.17 -6.58 -1.19
N THR A 19 -11.13 -5.87 -0.60
CA THR A 19 -12.03 -5.01 -1.35
C THR A 19 -11.42 -3.64 -1.63
N ALA A 20 -11.91 -3.00 -2.68
CA ALA A 20 -11.58 -1.62 -3.02
C ALA A 20 -11.86 -0.62 -1.86
N GLU A 21 -12.91 -0.85 -1.08
CA GLU A 21 -13.26 -0.03 0.10
C GLU A 21 -12.23 -0.19 1.21
N ARG A 22 -11.75 -1.42 1.45
CA ARG A 22 -10.68 -1.67 2.44
C ARG A 22 -9.40 -0.93 2.03
N LYS A 23 -9.00 -1.04 0.76
CA LYS A 23 -7.81 -0.39 0.21
C LYS A 23 -7.91 1.14 0.31
N SER A 24 -9.02 1.73 -0.14
CA SER A 24 -9.23 3.18 -0.05
C SER A 24 -9.27 3.69 1.39
N ARG A 25 -9.90 2.95 2.32
CA ARG A 25 -9.90 3.31 3.75
C ARG A 25 -8.49 3.28 4.32
N PHE A 26 -7.71 2.24 4.03
CA PHE A 26 -6.31 2.17 4.47
C PHE A 26 -5.51 3.38 3.99
N VAL A 27 -5.53 3.66 2.67
CA VAL A 27 -4.77 4.77 2.09
C VAL A 27 -5.17 6.11 2.70
N ASN A 28 -6.47 6.38 2.82
CA ASN A 28 -6.96 7.62 3.42
C ASN A 28 -6.52 7.77 4.88
N THR A 29 -6.61 6.70 5.67
CA THR A 29 -6.17 6.70 7.07
C THR A 29 -4.66 6.93 7.16
N LEU A 30 -3.87 6.26 6.32
CA LEU A 30 -2.40 6.38 6.31
C LEU A 30 -1.95 7.80 5.93
N LEU A 31 -2.55 8.39 4.88
CA LEU A 31 -2.23 9.76 4.46
C LEU A 31 -2.58 10.78 5.55
N ARG A 32 -3.69 10.59 6.26
CA ARG A 32 -4.06 11.44 7.39
C ARG A 32 -3.10 11.25 8.57
N PHE A 33 -2.73 10.01 8.87
CA PHE A 33 -1.78 9.68 9.91
C PHE A 33 -0.42 10.37 9.67
N ILE A 34 0.11 10.29 8.45
CA ILE A 34 1.36 10.95 8.06
C ILE A 34 1.22 12.47 8.11
N LYS A 35 0.08 13.02 7.65
CA LYS A 35 -0.19 14.47 7.72
C LYS A 35 -0.19 15.00 9.16
N ASP A 36 -0.72 14.22 10.09
CA ASP A 36 -0.84 14.57 11.51
C ASP A 36 0.47 14.31 12.28
N ASP A 37 1.59 14.08 11.59
CA ASP A 37 2.92 13.75 12.13
C ASP A 37 3.00 12.42 12.91
N CYS A 38 2.29 11.41 12.40
CA CYS A 38 2.31 10.03 12.89
C CYS A 38 2.06 9.88 14.40
N PRO A 39 0.95 10.42 14.97
CA PRO A 39 0.74 10.41 16.41
C PRO A 39 0.36 9.02 16.92
N ARG A 40 1.01 8.54 17.99
CA ARG A 40 0.84 7.19 18.56
C ARG A 40 -0.62 6.78 18.76
N GLU A 41 -1.44 7.68 19.28
CA GLU A 41 -2.87 7.44 19.54
C GLU A 41 -3.69 7.10 18.30
N LYS A 42 -3.24 7.54 17.12
CA LYS A 42 -3.90 7.25 15.83
C LYS A 42 -3.28 6.06 15.12
N PHE A 43 -2.22 5.46 15.66
CA PHE A 43 -1.62 4.25 15.11
C PHE A 43 -2.44 3.02 15.54
N ILE A 44 -3.48 2.74 14.76
CA ILE A 44 -4.44 1.67 15.03
C ILE A 44 -4.06 0.37 14.33
N LYS A 45 -4.61 -0.75 14.81
CA LYS A 45 -4.37 -2.10 14.25
C LYS A 45 -4.59 -2.18 12.74
N GLN A 46 -5.56 -1.45 12.19
CA GLN A 46 -5.80 -1.43 10.75
C GLN A 46 -4.60 -0.89 9.94
N LEU A 47 -3.88 0.13 10.44
CA LEU A 47 -2.68 0.64 9.79
C LEU A 47 -1.53 -0.35 9.88
N TYR A 48 -1.37 -0.93 11.07
CA TYR A 48 -0.38 -1.98 11.29
C TYR A 48 -0.60 -3.18 10.35
N ASP A 49 -1.81 -3.74 10.32
CA ASP A 49 -2.13 -4.89 9.47
C ASP A 49 -1.88 -4.59 7.98
N GLY A 50 -2.24 -3.39 7.51
CA GLY A 50 -2.00 -3.01 6.11
C GLY A 50 -0.51 -2.78 5.78
N LEU A 51 0.27 -2.22 6.71
CA LEU A 51 1.71 -1.99 6.53
C LEU A 51 2.52 -3.29 6.63
N TYR A 52 2.13 -4.15 7.57
CA TYR A 52 2.86 -5.36 7.93
C TYR A 52 2.41 -6.59 7.13
N ASN A 53 1.11 -6.90 7.10
CA ASN A 53 0.60 -8.14 6.51
C ASN A 53 0.25 -8.00 5.03
N ASP A 54 -0.48 -6.93 4.68
CA ASP A 54 -1.13 -6.88 3.37
C ASP A 54 -0.19 -6.31 2.28
N GLY A 55 0.48 -5.20 2.59
CA GLY A 55 1.12 -4.38 1.56
C GLY A 55 2.55 -4.76 1.18
N HIS A 56 3.19 -5.73 1.84
CA HIS A 56 4.58 -6.12 1.56
C HIS A 56 5.50 -4.89 1.42
N PHE A 57 5.39 -3.94 2.34
CA PHE A 57 6.14 -2.69 2.26
C PHE A 57 7.61 -2.83 2.72
N GLY A 58 8.03 -4.04 3.08
CA GLY A 58 9.44 -4.36 3.40
C GLY A 58 9.89 -3.90 4.77
N PHE A 59 8.97 -3.49 5.65
CA PHE A 59 9.31 -3.15 7.04
C PHE A 59 9.61 -4.39 7.86
N ILE A 60 10.55 -4.27 8.79
CA ILE A 60 10.89 -5.34 9.74
C ILE A 60 9.65 -5.65 10.58
N ALA A 61 9.28 -6.94 10.58
CA ALA A 61 8.23 -7.50 11.39
C ALA A 61 8.54 -7.34 12.88
N HIS A 62 7.81 -6.49 13.59
CA HIS A 62 7.73 -6.58 15.04
C HIS A 62 6.48 -7.37 15.43
N TYR A 63 6.57 -8.21 16.45
CA TYR A 63 5.48 -9.11 16.84
C TYR A 63 4.20 -8.38 17.30
N ASP A 64 4.32 -7.11 17.68
CA ASP A 64 3.18 -6.29 18.09
C ASP A 64 3.23 -4.86 17.53
N ILE A 65 2.05 -4.22 17.55
CA ILE A 65 1.82 -2.87 17.06
C ILE A 65 2.65 -1.80 17.78
N HIS A 66 2.94 -1.99 19.07
CA HIS A 66 3.68 -1.02 19.88
C HIS A 66 5.17 -1.08 19.54
N GLY A 67 5.74 -2.27 19.42
CA GLY A 67 7.12 -2.49 18.97
C GLY A 67 7.34 -1.96 17.56
N PHE A 68 6.38 -2.17 16.64
CA PHE A 68 6.46 -1.58 15.31
C PHE A 68 6.50 -0.05 15.37
N TYR A 69 5.59 0.57 16.11
CA TYR A 69 5.57 2.02 16.26
C TYR A 69 6.86 2.54 16.89
N ASP A 70 7.35 1.86 17.93
CA ASP A 70 8.54 2.30 18.64
C ASP A 70 9.81 2.20 17.79
N GLU A 71 9.92 1.19 16.93
CA GLU A 71 11.06 1.08 16.02
C GLU A 71 10.98 2.04 14.82
N GLN A 72 9.79 2.22 14.25
CA GLN A 72 9.62 2.92 12.98
C GLN A 72 9.21 4.40 13.11
N LEU A 73 8.59 4.79 14.23
CA LEU A 73 7.84 6.06 14.34
C LEU A 73 8.04 6.82 15.67
N SER A 74 8.80 6.26 16.63
CA SER A 74 8.98 6.88 17.97
C SER A 74 9.65 8.25 17.93
N THR A 75 10.57 8.50 17.01
CA THR A 75 11.28 9.78 16.88
C THR A 75 11.01 10.45 15.53
N PRO A 76 11.17 11.78 15.42
CA PRO A 76 11.04 12.49 14.14
C PRO A 76 11.95 11.96 13.03
N GLU A 77 13.16 11.52 13.39
CA GLU A 77 14.13 10.93 12.44
C GLU A 77 13.61 9.60 11.91
N ARG A 78 13.11 8.73 12.81
CA ARG A 78 12.50 7.45 12.44
C ARG A 78 11.28 7.65 11.54
N ARG A 79 10.40 8.60 11.87
CA ARG A 79 9.25 8.97 11.01
C ARG A 79 9.69 9.40 9.62
N SER A 80 10.74 10.21 9.53
CA SER A 80 11.27 10.69 8.26
C SER A 80 11.84 9.55 7.42
N LEU A 81 12.58 8.64 8.05
CA LEU A 81 13.10 7.42 7.41
C LEU A 81 11.96 6.51 6.95
N PHE A 82 10.98 6.24 7.81
CA PHE A 82 9.80 5.44 7.49
C PHE A 82 9.06 5.98 6.26
N ILE A 83 8.82 7.30 6.18
CA ILE A 83 8.16 7.91 5.02
C ILE A 83 9.01 7.77 3.76
N ALA A 84 10.34 7.90 3.86
CA ALA A 84 11.25 7.73 2.74
C ALA A 84 11.28 6.28 2.23
N GLU A 85 11.33 5.31 3.14
CA GLU A 85 11.28 3.89 2.80
C GLU A 85 9.93 3.46 2.22
N LEU A 86 8.84 3.91 2.83
CA LEU A 86 7.49 3.70 2.32
C LEU A 86 7.36 4.20 0.88
N ARG A 87 7.86 5.42 0.61
CA ARG A 87 7.85 6.00 -0.74
C ARG A 87 8.66 5.14 -1.70
N ARG A 88 9.90 4.81 -1.34
CA ARG A 88 10.79 3.98 -2.18
C ARG A 88 10.15 2.64 -2.51
N GLY A 89 9.59 1.95 -1.52
CA GLY A 89 8.90 0.67 -1.73
C GLY A 89 7.64 0.80 -2.59
N CYS A 90 6.88 1.89 -2.44
CA CYS A 90 5.74 2.18 -3.30
C CYS A 90 6.18 2.40 -4.76
N GLU A 91 7.19 3.22 -5.01
CA GLU A 91 7.71 3.52 -6.35
C GLU A 91 8.29 2.27 -7.04
N GLN A 92 9.02 1.44 -6.30
CA GLN A 92 9.61 0.21 -6.81
C GLN A 92 8.57 -0.82 -7.24
N HIS A 93 7.33 -0.75 -6.75
CA HIS A 93 6.33 -1.80 -6.95
C HIS A 93 5.02 -1.27 -7.55
N SER A 94 4.89 0.04 -7.76
CA SER A 94 3.71 0.66 -8.35
C SER A 94 3.45 0.24 -9.80
N HIS A 95 4.47 -0.24 -10.49
CA HIS A 95 4.38 -0.67 -11.89
C HIS A 95 4.04 -2.16 -12.05
N LEU A 96 3.96 -2.91 -10.94
CA LEU A 96 3.55 -4.30 -10.98
C LEU A 96 2.05 -4.35 -11.32
N ASP A 97 1.64 -5.17 -12.29
CA ASP A 97 0.22 -5.41 -12.58
C ASP A 97 -0.31 -6.54 -11.66
N ARG A 98 -0.22 -6.30 -10.34
CA ARG A 98 -0.49 -7.26 -9.26
C ARG A 98 -1.31 -6.61 -8.15
N PRO A 99 -2.63 -6.42 -8.38
CA PRO A 99 -3.53 -5.81 -7.40
C PRO A 99 -3.66 -6.63 -6.11
N ASP A 100 -3.37 -7.92 -6.16
CA ASP A 100 -3.29 -8.82 -5.01
C ASP A 100 -2.10 -8.49 -4.10
N LEU A 101 -1.02 -7.95 -4.66
CA LEU A 101 0.14 -7.42 -3.93
C LEU A 101 0.06 -5.90 -3.72
N TRP A 102 -1.16 -5.34 -3.83
CA TRP A 102 -1.46 -3.95 -3.55
C TRP A 102 -0.71 -2.96 -4.47
N SER A 103 -0.43 -3.36 -5.71
CA SER A 103 0.29 -2.47 -6.65
C SER A 103 -0.48 -1.20 -6.99
N ASP A 104 -1.82 -1.27 -7.05
CA ASP A 104 -2.74 -0.14 -7.17
C ASP A 104 -2.66 0.82 -5.98
N VAL A 105 -2.62 0.28 -4.76
CA VAL A 105 -2.38 1.06 -3.53
C VAL A 105 -1.01 1.72 -3.54
N LYS A 106 0.04 0.99 -3.92
CA LYS A 106 1.41 1.51 -4.01
C LYS A 106 1.53 2.62 -5.06
N ALA A 107 0.87 2.49 -6.19
CA ALA A 107 0.83 3.54 -7.21
C ALA A 107 0.20 4.83 -6.70
N VAL A 108 -0.94 4.71 -6.00
CA VAL A 108 -1.61 5.87 -5.40
C VAL A 108 -0.76 6.47 -4.28
N LEU A 109 -0.16 5.66 -3.41
CA LEU A 109 0.71 6.17 -2.34
C LEU A 109 1.96 6.85 -2.90
N ALA A 110 2.60 6.29 -3.93
CA ALA A 110 3.72 6.94 -4.61
C ALA A 110 3.30 8.33 -5.11
N GLU A 111 2.19 8.45 -5.84
CA GLU A 111 1.69 9.75 -6.32
C GLU A 111 1.43 10.76 -5.18
N ARG A 112 0.87 10.29 -4.07
CA ARG A 112 0.47 11.14 -2.94
C ARG A 112 1.64 11.56 -2.05
N LEU A 113 2.69 10.73 -1.99
CA LEU A 113 3.88 10.94 -1.17
C LEU A 113 5.00 11.68 -1.92
N SER A 114 5.03 11.67 -3.26
CA SER A 114 5.99 12.44 -4.04
C SER A 114 5.75 13.95 -3.92
N PRO A 115 6.82 14.79 -3.85
CA PRO A 115 6.70 16.23 -4.02
C PRO A 115 6.19 16.49 -5.45
N ARG A 116 4.97 17.04 -5.54
CA ARG A 116 4.23 17.14 -6.80
C ARG A 116 4.85 18.20 -7.72
N GLU A 117 5.37 17.78 -8.87
CA GLU A 117 5.11 18.53 -10.10
C GLU A 117 3.74 18.10 -10.68
N PRO A 118 2.98 19.00 -11.31
CA PRO A 118 1.63 18.71 -11.79
C PRO A 118 1.69 17.68 -12.93
N ARG A 119 1.40 16.42 -12.60
CA ARG A 119 1.32 15.33 -13.57
C ARG A 119 -0.07 15.34 -14.22
N THR A 120 -0.11 15.72 -15.50
CA THR A 120 -1.30 15.74 -16.36
C THR A 120 -1.91 14.34 -16.40
N ALA A 121 -3.21 14.27 -16.09
CA ALA A 121 -3.98 13.04 -16.13
C ALA A 121 -4.00 12.51 -17.57
N THR A 122 -3.56 11.27 -17.79
CA THR A 122 -4.10 10.37 -18.83
C THR A 122 -3.58 8.96 -18.55
N ARG A 123 -4.48 8.07 -18.14
CA ARG A 123 -4.48 6.70 -18.64
C ARG A 123 -5.87 6.10 -18.48
N ALA A 124 -6.63 6.21 -19.57
CA ALA A 124 -7.76 5.33 -19.81
C ALA A 124 -7.25 3.89 -19.75
N ARG A 125 -7.81 3.09 -18.84
CA ARG A 125 -7.56 1.65 -18.79
C ARG A 125 -8.60 0.98 -19.68
N THR A 126 -8.22 0.67 -20.91
CA THR A 126 -8.90 -0.34 -21.71
C THR A 126 -8.69 -1.69 -21.04
N ALA A 127 -9.75 -2.21 -20.43
CA ALA A 127 -9.80 -3.59 -19.99
C ALA A 127 -10.00 -4.50 -21.21
N THR A 128 -8.92 -5.14 -21.67
CA THR A 128 -9.01 -6.34 -22.50
C THR A 128 -8.64 -7.52 -21.62
N SER A 129 -9.64 -8.14 -21.00
CA SER A 129 -9.48 -9.45 -20.36
C SER A 129 -9.45 -10.51 -21.47
N ALA A 130 -8.25 -10.93 -21.87
CA ALA A 130 -8.07 -12.20 -22.55
C ALA A 130 -7.71 -13.25 -21.50
N ARG A 131 -8.69 -14.06 -21.10
CA ARG A 131 -8.46 -15.27 -20.29
C ARG A 131 -7.44 -16.16 -21.01
N ARG A 132 -6.27 -16.35 -20.40
CA ARG A 132 -5.34 -17.41 -20.78
C ARG A 132 -5.49 -18.53 -19.76
N ALA A 133 -5.98 -19.68 -20.22
CA ALA A 133 -6.16 -20.87 -19.40
C ALA A 133 -4.82 -21.31 -18.78
N ALA A 134 -4.84 -21.65 -17.49
CA ALA A 134 -3.71 -22.26 -16.82
C ALA A 134 -3.47 -23.69 -17.37
N PRO A 135 -2.22 -24.11 -17.59
CA PRO A 135 -1.93 -25.51 -17.90
C PRO A 135 -2.20 -26.38 -16.68
N LYS A 136 -2.89 -27.51 -16.89
CA LYS A 136 -3.08 -28.56 -15.88
C LYS A 136 -1.72 -29.15 -15.52
N TYR A 137 -1.43 -29.23 -14.22
CA TYR A 137 -0.23 -29.87 -13.69
C TYR A 137 -0.56 -31.35 -13.39
N ASP A 138 -0.05 -32.26 -14.21
CA ASP A 138 -0.05 -33.70 -13.96
C ASP A 138 1.28 -34.08 -13.28
N GLY A 139 1.33 -33.93 -11.96
CA GLY A 139 2.43 -34.42 -11.12
C GLY A 139 2.03 -35.70 -10.39
N PRO A 140 2.93 -36.68 -10.19
CA PRO A 140 2.57 -37.97 -9.64
C PRO A 140 2.20 -37.89 -8.15
N THR A 141 1.08 -38.52 -7.80
CA THR A 141 0.65 -38.79 -6.43
C THR A 141 1.63 -39.75 -5.77
N LEU A 142 2.35 -39.30 -4.74
CA LEU A 142 3.11 -40.18 -3.86
C LEU A 142 2.14 -40.77 -2.82
N PHE A 143 2.07 -42.10 -2.78
CA PHE A 143 1.40 -42.90 -1.76
C PHE A 143 2.19 -42.90 -0.46
#